data_AF-U7V5P8-F1
#
_entry.id   AF-U7V5P8-F1
#
_cell.length_a   1.000
_cell.length_b   1.000
_cell.length_c   1.000
_cell.angle_alpha   90.00
_cell.angle_beta   90.00
_cell.angle_gamma   90.00
#
_symmetry.space_group_name_H-M   'P 1'
#
loop_
_entity.id
_entity.type
_entity.pdbx_description
1 polymer ?
#
loop_
_entity_poly.entity_id
_entity_poly.type
_entity_poly.pdbx_seq_one_letter_code
_entity_poly.pdbx_strand_id
1 'polypeptide(L)'
;SPLAGWRTLQVLVEVLPVVGRVNRGGVLVQLLAELAGEYGVSVSLPESLRPALKGTTLLAKNLRALSALDTHPSGLAEQANQQALALMTEGGA
;
A
#
# COMPACT_ATOMS: atom_id res chain seq x y z
N SER A 1 -10.34 2.69 -11.13
CA SER A 1 -9.73 3.97 -11.53
C SER A 1 -8.43 4.17 -10.75
N PRO A 2 -7.47 4.96 -11.26
CA PRO A 2 -6.24 5.31 -10.55
C PRO A 2 -6.50 5.90 -9.14
N LEU A 3 -7.53 6.74 -8.97
CA LEU A 3 -7.88 7.26 -7.65
C LEU A 3 -8.32 6.18 -6.66
N ALA A 4 -9.11 5.20 -7.08
CA ALA A 4 -9.61 4.14 -6.20
C ALA A 4 -8.48 3.22 -5.69
N GLY A 5 -7.56 2.84 -6.58
CA GLY A 5 -6.39 2.04 -6.20
C GLY A 5 -5.45 2.82 -5.28
N TRP A 6 -5.21 4.11 -5.56
CA TRP A 6 -4.42 4.98 -4.69
C TRP A 6 -5.00 5.12 -3.29
N ARG A 7 -6.32 5.31 -3.17
CA ARG A 7 -7.00 5.37 -1.87
C ARG A 7 -6.92 4.05 -1.11
N THR A 8 -7.03 2.93 -1.81
CA THR A 8 -6.88 1.60 -1.21
C THR A 8 -5.47 1.40 -0.68
N LEU A 9 -4.44 1.78 -1.45
CA LEU A 9 -3.05 1.75 -1.02
C LEU A 9 -2.85 2.56 0.27
N GLN A 10 -3.34 3.81 0.31
CA GLN A 10 -3.23 4.66 1.50
C GLN A 10 -3.87 4.02 2.74
N VAL A 11 -5.08 3.49 2.61
CA VAL A 11 -5.77 2.81 3.72
C VAL A 11 -4.99 1.57 4.19
N LEU A 12 -4.43 0.79 3.26
CA LEU A 12 -3.63 -0.38 3.60
C LEU A 12 -2.33 -0.03 4.33
N VAL A 13 -1.71 1.10 3.97
CA VAL A 13 -0.54 1.64 4.70
C VAL A 13 -0.92 2.06 6.12
N GLU A 14 -2.04 2.76 6.30
CA GLU A 14 -2.52 3.20 7.62
C GLU A 14 -2.82 2.03 8.57
N VAL A 15 -3.37 0.93 8.06
CA VAL A 15 -3.66 -0.26 8.89
C VAL A 15 -2.46 -1.20 9.04
N LEU A 16 -1.36 -0.95 8.34
CA LEU A 16 -0.16 -1.80 8.36
C LEU A 16 0.38 -2.05 9.79
N PRO A 17 0.47 -1.07 10.70
CA PRO A 17 1.01 -1.28 12.05
C PRO A 17 0.27 -2.34 12.88
N VAL A 18 -1.01 -2.58 12.58
CA VAL A 18 -1.86 -3.56 13.26
C VAL A 18 -2.10 -4.84 12.45
N VAL A 19 -1.61 -4.93 11.21
CA VAL A 19 -1.93 -6.01 10.27
C VAL A 19 -1.58 -7.40 10.80
N GLY A 20 -0.55 -7.51 11.65
CA GLY A 20 -0.17 -8.77 12.30
C GLY A 20 -1.19 -9.32 13.28
N ARG A 21 -2.16 -8.49 13.70
CA ARG A 21 -3.27 -8.86 14.60
C ARG A 21 -4.61 -9.00 13.85
N VAL A 22 -4.63 -8.69 12.55
CA VAL A 22 -5.83 -8.72 11.71
C VAL A 22 -5.96 -10.10 11.07
N ASN A 23 -7.18 -10.63 11.03
CA ASN A 23 -7.47 -11.87 10.33
C ASN A 23 -7.12 -11.71 8.83
N ARG A 24 -6.40 -12.67 8.26
CA ARG A 24 -5.86 -12.62 6.88
C ARG A 24 -4.90 -11.45 6.62
N GLY A 25 -4.19 -10.97 7.64
CA GLY A 25 -3.20 -9.90 7.49
C GLY A 25 -2.16 -10.14 6.38
N GLY A 26 -1.76 -11.41 6.13
CA GLY A 26 -0.86 -11.74 5.02
C GLY A 26 -1.43 -11.40 3.64
N VAL A 27 -2.73 -11.56 3.42
CA VAL A 27 -3.40 -11.21 2.16
C VAL A 27 -3.50 -9.70 2.00
N LEU A 28 -3.72 -8.96 3.09
CA LEU A 28 -3.73 -7.49 3.06
C LEU A 28 -2.36 -6.93 2.67
N VAL A 29 -1.28 -7.49 3.24
CA VAL A 29 0.10 -7.11 2.86
C VAL A 29 0.41 -7.49 1.42
N GLN A 30 -0.16 -8.59 0.91
CA GLN A 30 -0.03 -8.97 -0.50
C GLN A 30 -0.62 -7.90 -1.41
N LEU A 31 -1.88 -7.52 -1.16
CA LEU A 31 -2.55 -6.47 -1.94
C LEU A 31 -1.81 -5.13 -1.85
N LEU A 32 -1.29 -4.80 -0.66
CA LEU A 32 -0.46 -3.61 -0.49
C LEU A 32 0.82 -3.68 -1.34
N ALA A 33 1.50 -4.82 -1.39
CA ALA A 33 2.70 -5.00 -2.21
C ALA A 33 2.39 -4.92 -3.71
N GLU A 34 1.26 -5.49 -4.16
CA GLU A 34 0.80 -5.41 -5.55
C GLU A 34 0.52 -3.95 -5.93
N LEU A 35 -0.26 -3.22 -5.12
CA LEU A 35 -0.54 -1.81 -5.38
C LEU A 35 0.72 -0.94 -5.26
N ALA A 36 1.58 -1.16 -4.28
CA ALA A 36 2.83 -0.41 -4.15
C ALA A 36 3.72 -0.62 -5.38
N GLY A 37 3.76 -1.85 -5.90
CA GLY A 37 4.38 -2.18 -7.18
C GLY A 37 3.74 -1.43 -8.34
N GLU A 38 2.43 -1.52 -8.55
CA GLU A 38 1.76 -0.84 -9.67
C GLU A 38 1.93 0.68 -9.64
N TYR A 39 1.81 1.29 -8.46
CA TYR A 39 1.96 2.73 -8.28
C TYR A 39 3.43 3.16 -8.19
N GLY A 40 4.37 2.22 -8.17
CA GLY A 40 5.80 2.50 -8.11
C GLY A 40 6.21 3.25 -6.84
N VAL A 41 5.53 2.99 -5.72
CA VAL A 41 5.80 3.63 -4.43
C VAL A 41 6.42 2.63 -3.45
N SER A 42 7.41 3.08 -2.68
CA SER A 42 7.97 2.27 -1.60
C SER A 42 7.20 2.52 -0.30
N VAL A 43 6.98 1.46 0.49
CA VAL A 43 6.25 1.51 1.76
C VAL A 43 7.21 1.22 2.91
N SER A 44 7.31 2.16 3.85
CA SER A 44 8.13 1.97 5.05
C SER A 44 7.46 0.98 6.01
N LEU A 45 8.21 -0.03 6.45
CA LEU A 45 7.70 -1.03 7.40
C LEU A 45 7.74 -0.48 8.83
N PRO A 46 6.63 -0.58 9.59
CA PRO A 46 6.60 -0.17 10.99
C PRO A 46 7.42 -1.13 11.88
N GLU A 47 8.02 -0.60 12.94
CA GLU A 47 8.87 -1.36 13.87
C GLU A 47 8.16 -2.57 14.49
N SER A 48 6.85 -2.45 14.74
CA SER A 48 5.99 -3.52 15.27
C SER A 48 5.99 -4.79 14.41
N LEU A 49 6.31 -4.68 13.11
CA LEU A 49 6.32 -5.79 12.16
C LEU A 49 7.73 -6.35 11.90
N ARG A 50 8.80 -5.74 12.41
CA ARG A 50 10.16 -6.29 12.25
C ARG A 50 10.29 -7.73 12.77
N PRO A 51 9.70 -8.11 13.92
CA PRO A 51 9.73 -9.51 14.37
C PRO A 51 9.02 -10.46 13.39
N ALA A 52 7.95 -9.99 12.74
CA ALA A 52 7.15 -10.80 11.82
C ALA A 52 7.92 -11.17 10.53
N LEU A 53 8.93 -10.37 10.13
CA LEU A 53 9.77 -10.65 8.97
C LEU A 53 10.57 -11.96 9.08
N LYS A 54 10.87 -12.41 10.30
CA LYS A 54 11.65 -13.63 10.56
C LYS A 54 10.81 -14.91 10.49
N GLY A 55 9.49 -14.79 10.38
CA GLY A 55 8.58 -15.92 10.31
C GLY A 55 8.59 -16.64 8.96
N THR A 56 7.99 -17.82 8.92
CA THR A 56 7.76 -18.62 7.69
C THR A 56 6.33 -18.48 7.16
N THR A 57 5.50 -17.65 7.80
CA THR A 57 4.10 -17.44 7.41
C THR A 57 3.98 -16.66 6.09
N LEU A 58 2.80 -16.74 5.46
CA LEU A 58 2.47 -15.92 4.28
C LEU A 58 2.66 -14.43 4.55
N LEU A 59 2.27 -13.96 5.75
CA LEU A 59 2.50 -12.58 6.19
C LEU A 59 3.99 -12.22 6.15
N ALA A 60 4.86 -13.06 6.71
CA ALA A 60 6.30 -12.82 6.72
C ALA A 60 6.89 -12.81 5.30
N LYS A 61 6.41 -13.66 4.40
CA LYS A 61 6.81 -13.67 2.99
C LYS A 61 6.41 -12.37 2.29
N ASN A 62 5.16 -11.94 2.47
CA ASN A 62 4.64 -10.76 1.81
C ASN A 62 5.24 -9.46 2.37
N LEU A 63 5.51 -9.39 3.68
CA LEU A 63 6.21 -8.24 4.27
C LEU A 63 7.64 -8.10 3.72
N ARG A 64 8.34 -9.21 3.50
CA ARG A 64 9.67 -9.19 2.86
C ARG A 64 9.58 -8.73 1.41
N ALA A 65 8.59 -9.21 0.65
CA ALA A 65 8.36 -8.75 -0.72
C ALA A 65 8.06 -7.25 -0.76
N LEU A 66 7.17 -6.76 0.12
CA LEU A 66 6.85 -5.34 0.26
C LEU A 66 8.09 -4.50 0.57
N SER A 67 8.94 -4.94 1.51
CA SER A 67 10.17 -4.21 1.86
C SER A 67 11.24 -4.19 0.76
N ALA A 68 11.14 -5.11 -0.20
CA ALA A 68 12.08 -5.19 -1.32
C ALA A 68 11.59 -4.40 -2.54
N LEU A 69 10.44 -3.74 -2.46
CA LEU A 69 9.94 -2.91 -3.56
C LEU A 69 10.70 -1.60 -3.63
N ASP A 70 11.27 -1.36 -4.80
CA ASP A 70 11.85 -0.09 -5.19
C ASP A 70 10.81 0.83 -5.83
N THR A 71 10.97 2.12 -5.52
CA THR A 71 10.24 3.20 -6.18
C THR A 71 10.58 3.22 -7.67
N HIS A 72 9.58 3.39 -8.53
CA HIS A 72 9.78 3.55 -9.97
C HIS A 72 8.72 4.47 -10.58
N PRO A 73 8.99 5.10 -11.73
CA PRO A 73 8.02 5.98 -12.36
C PRO A 73 6.84 5.19 -12.93
N SER A 74 5.66 5.32 -12.32
CA SER A 74 4.39 4.72 -12.80
C SER A 74 3.40 5.75 -13.34
N GLY A 75 3.47 7.01 -12.88
CA GLY A 75 2.50 8.07 -13.17
C GLY A 75 1.10 7.88 -12.53
N LEU A 76 0.78 6.70 -11.99
CA LEU A 76 -0.54 6.39 -11.44
C LEU A 76 -0.86 7.19 -10.18
N ALA A 77 0.13 7.41 -9.31
CA ALA A 77 -0.03 8.23 -8.12
C ALA A 77 -0.35 9.69 -8.48
N GLU A 78 0.30 10.21 -9.53
CA GLU A 78 0.05 11.56 -10.04
C GLU A 78 -1.34 11.67 -10.68
N GLN A 79 -1.73 10.72 -11.52
CA GLN A 79 -3.08 10.64 -12.09
C GLN A 79 -4.16 10.56 -11.00
N ALA A 80 -3.92 9.79 -9.94
CA ALA A 80 -4.83 9.71 -8.80
C ALA A 80 -4.97 11.07 -8.10
N ASN A 81 -3.86 11.79 -7.91
CA ASN A 81 -3.88 13.13 -7.31
C ASN A 81 -4.62 14.14 -8.20
N GLN A 82 -4.38 14.12 -9.51
CA GLN A 82 -5.11 14.96 -10.48
C GLN A 82 -6.62 14.67 -10.47
N GLN A 83 -7.02 13.39 -10.43
CA GLN A 83 -8.42 13.01 -10.30
C GLN A 83 -9.04 13.52 -8.99
N ALA A 84 -8.31 13.43 -7.86
CA ALA A 84 -8.79 13.97 -6.60
C ALA A 84 -9.03 15.49 -6.65
N LEU A 85 -8.11 16.24 -7.28
CA LEU A 85 -8.23 17.69 -7.46
C LEU A 85 -9.38 18.08 -8.38
N ALA A 86 -9.61 17.32 -9.47
CA ALA A 86 -10.73 17.55 -10.37
C ALA A 86 -12.08 17.44 -9.63
N LEU A 87 -12.26 16.39 -8.83
CA LEU A 87 -13.47 16.19 -8.01
C LEU A 87 -13.72 17.33 -7.01
N MET A 88 -12.65 17.88 -6.42
CA MET A 88 -12.74 19.02 -5.50
C MET A 88 -13.17 20.31 -6.21
N THR A 89 -12.82 20.45 -7.50
CA THR A 89 -13.13 21.62 -8.31
C THR A 89 -14.54 21.54 -8.92
N GLU A 90 -14.96 20.34 -9.34
CA GLU A 90 -16.29 20.09 -9.91
C GLU A 90 -17.40 20.05 -8.84
N GLY A 91 -17.09 19.68 -7.60
CA GLY A 91 -18.05 19.68 -6.48
C GLY A 91 -18.31 21.05 -5.84
N GLY A 92 -17.67 22.12 -6.34
CA GLY A 92 -17.75 23.47 -5.80
C GLY A 92 -18.44 24.50 -6.70
N ALA A 93 -19.07 24.08 -7.80
CA ALA A 93 -19.76 24.93 -8.77
C ALA A 93 -21.29 24.78 -8.70
#